data_AF-A0A939CZ43-F1
#
_entry.id   AF-A0A939CZ43-F1
#
_cell.length_a   1.000
_cell.length_b   1.000
_cell.length_c   1.000
_cell.angle_alpha   90.00
_cell.angle_beta   90.00
_cell.angle_gamma   90.00
#
_symmetry.space_group_name_H-M   'P 1'
#
loop_
_entity.id
_entity.type
_entity.pdbx_description
1 polymer ?
#
loop_
_entity_poly.entity_id
_entity_poly.type
_entity_poly.pdbx_seq_one_letter_code
_entity_poly.pdbx_strand_id
1 'polypeptide(L)'
;MKINSTVLLTLILLILMMGAGSVSAFLGFELGSSALKGVTTPDGRPTTKFASNKANNSQQGGLVLLKEEEILKIVKARIEGKTKAAKSEKPEEDDEETNSSKQKPEEKPPEVVEEKPLPGFPVTAQSQGVTMTVQSARYSGGDLLLKVKMQNKGKDSVRFLYSFLDVTDDKGRTLSASTEGLPTELPVNGPAFSGTVSIPTALLDDVKKISLALTDYPAQQLKLEASNIPVER
;
A
#
# COMPACT_ATOMS: atom_id res chain seq x y z
N MET A 1 -64.19 40.07 6.75
CA MET A 1 -64.02 39.40 5.44
C MET A 1 -63.94 37.90 5.68
N LYS A 2 -64.78 37.09 5.03
CA LYS A 2 -64.73 35.62 5.16
C LYS A 2 -63.52 35.13 4.37
N ILE A 3 -62.53 34.55 5.03
CA ILE A 3 -61.34 34.01 4.37
C ILE A 3 -61.75 32.69 3.71
N ASN A 4 -61.46 32.54 2.42
CA ASN A 4 -61.80 31.32 1.68
C ASN A 4 -61.00 30.14 2.25
N SER A 5 -61.70 29.08 2.65
CA SER A 5 -61.08 27.91 3.29
C SER A 5 -60.02 27.25 2.41
N THR A 6 -60.23 27.23 1.09
CA THR A 6 -59.24 26.75 0.11
C THR A 6 -57.96 27.58 0.10
N VAL A 7 -58.07 28.90 0.23
CA VAL A 7 -56.91 29.80 0.26
C VAL A 7 -56.13 29.63 1.57
N LEU A 8 -56.82 29.38 2.68
CA LEU A 8 -56.18 29.06 3.95
C LEU A 8 -55.43 27.73 3.89
N LEU A 9 -56.03 26.71 3.28
CA LEU A 9 -55.41 25.40 3.12
C LEU A 9 -54.15 25.45 2.24
N THR A 10 -54.18 26.16 1.11
CA THR A 10 -53.01 26.29 0.23
C THR A 10 -51.89 27.09 0.88
N LEU A 11 -52.22 28.12 1.66
CA LEU A 11 -51.23 28.90 2.42
C LEU A 11 -50.53 28.02 3.47
N ILE A 12 -51.28 27.19 4.19
CA ILE A 12 -50.72 26.25 5.18
C ILE A 12 -49.83 25.21 4.48
N LEU A 13 -50.28 24.64 3.36
CA LEU A 13 -49.51 23.67 2.58
C LEU A 13 -48.18 24.28 2.11
N LEU A 14 -48.20 25.52 1.63
CA LEU A 14 -47.01 26.23 1.17
C LEU A 14 -46.00 26.45 2.30
N ILE A 15 -46.47 26.88 3.48
CA ILE A 15 -45.61 27.06 4.67
C ILE A 15 -45.00 25.72 5.10
N LEU A 16 -45.77 24.64 5.04
CA LEU A 16 -45.29 23.30 5.40
C LEU A 16 -44.21 22.79 4.45
N MET A 17 -44.39 22.99 3.13
CA MET A 17 -43.39 22.63 2.13
C MET A 17 -42.10 23.45 2.29
N MET A 18 -42.24 24.76 2.58
CA MET A 18 -41.09 25.63 2.81
C MET A 18 -40.32 25.22 4.09
N GLY A 19 -41.04 24.90 5.17
CA GLY A 19 -40.44 24.44 6.43
C GLY A 19 -39.72 23.10 6.28
N ALA A 20 -40.34 22.11 5.63
CA ALA A 20 -39.73 20.81 5.39
C ALA A 20 -38.46 20.91 4.51
N GLY A 21 -38.49 21.79 3.50
CA GLY A 21 -37.34 22.07 2.64
C GLY A 21 -36.17 22.70 3.41
N SER A 22 -36.45 23.69 4.28
CA SER A 22 -35.40 24.34 5.09
C SER A 22 -34.72 23.37 6.05
N VAL A 23 -35.48 22.55 6.78
CA VAL A 23 -34.90 21.57 7.73
C VAL A 23 -34.05 20.53 7.01
N SER A 24 -34.51 20.07 5.85
CA SER A 24 -33.76 19.11 5.02
C SER A 24 -32.46 19.71 4.47
N ALA A 25 -32.48 20.99 4.09
CA ALA A 25 -31.29 21.69 3.61
C ALA A 25 -30.25 21.89 4.72
N PHE A 26 -30.67 22.27 5.94
CA PHE A 26 -29.77 22.43 7.08
C PHE A 26 -29.11 21.10 7.47
N LEU A 27 -29.89 20.03 7.62
CA LEU A 27 -29.35 18.72 7.95
C LEU A 27 -28.46 18.15 6.82
N GLY A 28 -28.86 18.33 5.56
CA GLY A 28 -28.07 17.92 4.41
C GLY A 28 -26.73 18.67 4.31
N PHE A 29 -26.72 19.98 4.62
CA PHE A 29 -25.50 20.79 4.63
C PHE A 29 -24.58 20.42 5.79
N GLU A 30 -25.11 20.15 6.99
CA GLU A 30 -24.32 19.72 8.13
C GLU A 30 -23.68 18.34 7.91
N LEU A 31 -24.45 17.40 7.35
CA LEU A 31 -23.97 16.07 6.99
C LEU A 31 -22.92 16.13 5.86
N GLY A 32 -23.19 16.91 4.82
CA GLY A 32 -22.27 17.11 3.70
C GLY A 32 -20.97 17.79 4.11
N SER A 33 -21.04 18.87 4.89
CA SER A 33 -19.86 19.58 5.39
C SER A 33 -19.02 18.73 6.33
N SER A 34 -19.65 17.86 7.12
CA SER A 34 -18.95 16.90 7.99
C SER A 34 -18.22 15.81 7.20
N ALA A 35 -18.77 15.36 6.07
CA ALA A 35 -18.10 14.43 5.17
C ALA A 35 -16.85 15.06 4.50
N LEU A 36 -16.88 16.36 4.20
CA LEU A 36 -15.76 17.11 3.62
C LEU A 36 -14.66 17.45 4.64
N LYS A 37 -14.97 17.48 5.96
CA LYS A 37 -13.96 17.71 7.03
C LYS A 37 -12.93 16.58 7.16
N GLY A 38 -13.18 15.40 6.58
CA GLY A 38 -12.21 14.30 6.52
C GLY A 38 -11.14 14.43 5.44
N VAL A 39 -11.26 15.40 4.51
CA VAL A 39 -10.34 15.57 3.37
C VAL A 39 -9.45 16.82 3.51
N THR A 40 -9.68 17.68 4.49
CA THR A 40 -8.77 18.78 4.79
C THR A 40 -7.74 18.33 5.82
N THR A 41 -6.47 18.44 5.45
CA THR A 41 -5.27 18.11 6.24
C THR A 41 -5.42 18.30 7.76
N PRO A 42 -4.83 17.41 8.59
CA PRO A 42 -4.86 17.55 10.03
C PRO A 42 -4.12 18.82 10.45
N ASP A 43 -4.85 19.93 10.64
CA ASP A 43 -4.31 21.15 11.24
C ASP A 43 -4.34 21.03 12.78
N GLY A 44 -3.65 20.00 13.25
CA GLY A 44 -3.27 19.82 14.63
C GLY A 44 -1.76 19.68 14.64
N ARG A 45 -1.03 20.79 14.63
CA ARG A 45 0.40 20.78 14.94
C ARG A 45 0.58 19.94 16.22
N PRO A 46 1.29 18.81 16.19
CA PRO A 46 1.40 17.91 17.34
C PRO A 46 2.28 18.49 18.46
N THR A 47 2.67 19.76 18.39
CA THR A 47 3.63 20.38 19.32
C THR A 47 2.99 21.22 20.42
N THR A 48 1.70 21.54 20.36
CA THR A 48 1.05 22.38 21.39
C THR A 48 0.49 21.59 22.57
N LYS A 49 0.36 20.25 22.47
CA LYS A 49 -0.08 19.39 23.58
C LYS A 49 1.04 18.89 24.49
N PHE A 50 2.30 19.18 24.16
CA PHE A 50 3.46 18.74 24.97
C PHE A 50 4.14 19.87 25.76
N ALA A 51 3.63 21.10 25.68
CA ALA A 51 4.24 22.26 26.32
C ALA A 51 3.50 22.69 27.61
N SER A 52 3.30 21.77 28.57
CA SER A 52 2.88 22.15 29.93
C SER A 52 3.14 21.07 30.98
N ASN A 53 4.31 20.44 30.98
CA ASN A 53 4.81 19.75 32.17
C ASN A 53 6.34 19.71 32.17
N LYS A 54 6.97 20.81 32.62
CA LYS A 54 8.37 20.80 33.02
C LYS A 54 8.47 20.88 34.53
N ALA A 55 8.16 19.75 35.17
CA ALA A 55 8.67 19.38 36.47
C ALA A 55 9.15 17.93 36.35
N ASN A 56 10.45 17.71 36.63
CA ASN A 56 11.12 16.42 36.75
C ASN A 56 11.02 15.43 35.57
N ASN A 57 11.98 15.50 34.64
CA ASN A 57 12.76 14.31 34.31
C ASN A 57 14.09 14.69 33.63
N SER A 58 15.18 14.49 34.34
CA SER A 58 16.52 14.38 33.79
C SER A 58 16.58 13.10 32.95
N GLN A 59 16.71 13.24 31.62
CA GLN A 59 17.37 12.34 30.66
C GLN A 59 16.93 12.75 29.25
N GLN A 60 17.35 13.95 28.84
CA GLN A 60 17.46 14.23 27.41
C GLN A 60 18.65 13.42 26.91
N GLY A 61 18.39 12.37 26.12
CA GLY A 61 19.42 11.70 25.33
C GLY A 61 20.12 12.74 24.47
N GLY A 62 21.30 13.15 24.92
CA GLY A 62 22.13 14.13 24.23
C GLY A 62 22.47 13.61 22.84
N LEU A 63 22.42 14.50 21.85
CA LEU A 63 22.96 14.26 20.52
C LEU A 63 24.41 13.75 20.68
N VAL A 64 24.64 12.48 20.37
CA VAL A 64 25.99 11.91 20.28
C VAL A 64 26.62 12.45 19.00
N LEU A 65 27.35 13.55 19.13
CA LEU A 65 28.15 14.11 18.04
C LEU A 65 29.35 13.18 17.81
N LEU A 66 29.28 12.40 16.75
CA LEU A 66 30.39 11.55 16.31
C LEU A 66 31.53 12.44 15.82
N LYS A 67 32.75 12.21 16.31
CA LYS A 67 33.94 12.96 15.93
C LYS A 67 34.38 12.56 14.52
N GLU A 68 34.20 13.46 13.56
CA GLU A 68 34.54 13.23 12.15
C GLU A 68 36.00 12.79 11.95
N GLU A 69 36.92 13.31 12.78
CA GLU A 69 38.34 12.94 12.77
C GLU A 69 38.61 11.44 12.99
N GLU A 70 37.80 10.77 13.82
CA GLU A 70 37.93 9.32 14.08
C GLU A 70 37.39 8.52 12.89
N ILE A 71 36.30 8.97 12.28
CA ILE A 71 35.70 8.35 11.08
C ILE A 71 36.67 8.46 9.91
N LEU A 72 37.30 9.62 9.71
CA LEU A 72 38.26 9.83 8.62
C LEU A 72 39.51 8.97 8.77
N LYS A 73 39.98 8.72 10.01
CA LYS A 73 41.08 7.77 10.26
C LYS A 73 40.69 6.34 9.92
N ILE A 74 39.49 5.90 10.30
CA ILE A 74 38.98 4.56 10.00
C ILE A 74 38.81 4.37 8.49
N VAL A 75 38.25 5.37 7.79
CA VAL A 75 38.03 5.32 6.34
C VAL A 75 39.37 5.33 5.59
N LYS A 76 40.33 6.18 5.98
CA LYS A 76 41.69 6.16 5.38
C LYS A 76 42.40 4.84 5.61
N ALA A 77 42.36 4.29 6.81
CA ALA A 77 42.95 2.99 7.12
C ALA A 77 42.33 1.85 6.28
N ARG A 78 41.04 1.98 5.94
CA ARG A 78 40.32 1.03 5.07
C ARG A 78 40.65 1.21 3.58
N ILE A 79 40.84 2.45 3.12
CA ILE A 79 41.24 2.75 1.73
C ILE A 79 42.69 2.32 1.48
N GLU A 80 43.58 2.45 2.47
CA GLU A 80 44.99 2.03 2.39
C GLU A 80 45.19 0.50 2.50
N GLY A 81 44.11 -0.29 2.54
CA GLY A 81 44.18 -1.75 2.44
C GLY A 81 44.80 -2.47 3.64
N LYS A 82 45.03 -1.80 4.78
CA LYS A 82 45.53 -2.43 6.02
C LYS A 82 44.39 -3.12 6.79
N THR A 83 43.92 -4.24 6.26
CA THR A 83 43.10 -5.18 7.04
C THR A 83 43.98 -6.23 7.70
N LYS A 84 44.32 -6.04 8.99
CA LYS A 84 44.09 -6.98 10.11
C LYS A 84 44.98 -6.68 11.33
N ALA A 85 44.37 -6.93 12.48
CA ALA A 85 44.97 -7.23 13.78
C ALA A 85 45.55 -6.06 14.60
N ALA A 86 44.74 -5.57 15.54
CA ALA A 86 45.23 -5.19 16.86
C ALA A 86 44.22 -5.70 17.90
N LYS A 87 44.44 -6.95 18.31
CA LYS A 87 44.05 -7.45 19.63
C LYS A 87 44.92 -6.68 20.63
N SER A 88 44.32 -5.91 21.53
CA SER A 88 45.01 -5.44 22.74
C SER A 88 44.63 -6.35 23.90
N GLU A 89 45.66 -6.78 24.60
CA GLU A 89 45.66 -7.68 25.76
C GLU A 89 45.07 -7.04 27.03
N LYS A 90 44.73 -7.95 27.94
CA LYS A 90 44.03 -7.87 29.25
C LYS A 90 44.96 -7.37 30.39
N PRO A 91 44.43 -7.14 31.61
CA PRO A 91 44.62 -8.10 32.72
C PRO A 91 43.29 -8.40 33.46
N GLU A 92 42.83 -9.65 33.63
CA GLU A 92 43.15 -10.71 34.62
C GLU A 92 42.32 -10.61 35.92
N GLU A 93 41.43 -11.61 36.13
CA GLU A 93 41.22 -12.34 37.40
C GLU A 93 40.36 -13.60 37.12
N ASP A 94 40.99 -14.75 37.40
CA ASP A 94 40.58 -16.09 37.87
C ASP A 94 39.41 -16.92 37.28
N ASP A 95 39.81 -18.18 37.00
CA ASP A 95 39.15 -19.49 37.23
C ASP A 95 37.82 -19.81 36.51
N GLU A 96 37.55 -20.99 35.96
CA GLU A 96 38.27 -22.21 35.59
C GLU A 96 37.23 -23.01 34.73
N GLU A 97 37.69 -23.88 33.81
CA GLU A 97 36.92 -25.00 33.21
C GLU A 97 35.74 -24.65 32.24
N THR A 98 35.43 -25.33 31.13
CA THR A 98 35.91 -26.53 30.43
C THR A 98 35.34 -26.55 28.99
N ASN A 99 36.14 -27.05 28.04
CA ASN A 99 35.79 -27.91 26.89
C ASN A 99 34.49 -27.71 26.05
N SER A 100 34.65 -27.41 24.75
CA SER A 100 34.54 -28.38 23.64
C SER A 100 34.17 -27.75 22.28
N SER A 101 34.84 -28.23 21.24
CA SER A 101 34.76 -27.88 19.82
C SER A 101 33.39 -28.16 19.16
N LYS A 102 32.96 -27.32 18.19
CA LYS A 102 32.59 -27.78 16.82
C LYS A 102 32.20 -26.67 15.82
N GLN A 103 32.96 -26.67 14.72
CA GLN A 103 32.55 -26.50 13.32
C GLN A 103 31.51 -25.44 12.92
N LYS A 104 32.05 -24.46 12.17
CA LYS A 104 31.40 -23.61 11.18
C LYS A 104 30.58 -24.42 10.16
N PRO A 105 29.32 -24.05 9.90
CA PRO A 105 28.68 -24.28 8.62
C PRO A 105 28.78 -23.04 7.74
N GLU A 106 29.33 -23.22 6.55
CA GLU A 106 29.22 -22.27 5.44
C GLU A 106 27.77 -22.14 4.99
N GLU A 107 27.25 -20.93 5.11
CA GLU A 107 25.92 -20.56 4.64
C GLU A 107 25.96 -20.42 3.12
N LYS A 108 25.36 -21.40 2.43
CA LYS A 108 25.07 -21.37 1.00
C LYS A 108 24.20 -20.14 0.71
N PRO A 109 24.41 -19.44 -0.42
CA PRO A 109 23.56 -18.32 -0.82
C PRO A 109 22.09 -18.77 -0.89
N PRO A 110 21.14 -17.94 -0.43
CA PRO A 110 19.76 -18.35 -0.23
C PRO A 110 19.15 -18.81 -1.55
N GLU A 111 18.73 -20.07 -1.53
CA GLU A 111 17.89 -20.69 -2.56
C GLU A 111 16.70 -19.77 -2.82
N VAL A 112 16.51 -19.43 -4.09
CA VAL A 112 15.28 -18.80 -4.58
C VAL A 112 14.15 -19.76 -4.22
N VAL A 113 13.40 -19.43 -3.16
CA VAL A 113 12.20 -20.15 -2.78
C VAL A 113 11.25 -20.02 -3.98
N GLU A 114 11.15 -21.07 -4.78
CA GLU A 114 10.02 -21.23 -5.70
C GLU A 114 8.77 -21.30 -4.81
N GLU A 115 8.04 -20.17 -4.75
CA GLU A 115 6.72 -20.09 -4.15
C GLU A 115 5.87 -21.20 -4.76
N LYS A 116 5.54 -22.23 -3.96
CA LYS A 116 4.64 -23.30 -4.39
C LYS A 116 3.35 -22.64 -4.92
N PRO A 117 2.86 -23.05 -6.10
CA PRO A 117 1.64 -22.48 -6.65
C PRO A 117 0.49 -22.72 -5.67
N LEU A 118 -0.07 -21.64 -5.13
CA LEU A 118 -1.27 -21.70 -4.33
C LEU A 118 -2.43 -22.19 -5.21
N PRO A 119 -3.40 -22.94 -4.65
CA PRO A 119 -4.56 -23.41 -5.41
C PRO A 119 -5.28 -22.20 -6.05
N GLY A 120 -5.54 -22.30 -7.35
CA GLY A 120 -6.17 -21.24 -8.14
C GLY A 120 -5.20 -20.30 -8.87
N PHE A 121 -3.88 -20.51 -8.78
CA PHE A 121 -2.88 -19.80 -9.58
C PHE A 121 -2.17 -20.73 -10.57
N PRO A 122 -1.73 -20.22 -11.74
CA PRO A 122 -1.86 -18.84 -12.21
C PRO A 122 -3.24 -18.52 -12.79
N VAL A 123 -3.69 -17.26 -12.64
CA VAL A 123 -4.89 -16.74 -13.31
C VAL A 123 -4.45 -15.89 -14.50
N THR A 124 -4.83 -16.30 -15.71
CA THR A 124 -4.41 -15.64 -16.95
C THR A 124 -5.59 -14.96 -17.65
N ALA A 125 -5.37 -13.72 -18.06
CA ALA A 125 -6.23 -12.94 -18.92
C ALA A 125 -5.48 -12.58 -20.21
N GLN A 126 -6.15 -12.68 -21.35
CA GLN A 126 -5.56 -12.37 -22.65
C GLN A 126 -6.51 -11.58 -23.52
N SER A 127 -5.99 -10.54 -24.18
CA SER A 127 -6.74 -9.72 -25.12
C SER A 127 -5.81 -9.13 -26.18
N GLN A 128 -6.17 -9.26 -27.45
CA GLN A 128 -5.43 -8.72 -28.60
C GLN A 128 -3.90 -8.98 -28.60
N GLY A 129 -3.49 -10.15 -28.09
CA GLY A 129 -2.07 -10.54 -28.00
C GLY A 129 -1.33 -10.05 -26.75
N VAL A 130 -1.95 -9.22 -25.92
CA VAL A 130 -1.46 -8.87 -24.59
C VAL A 130 -1.98 -9.89 -23.58
N THR A 131 -1.09 -10.37 -22.71
CA THR A 131 -1.39 -11.34 -21.67
C THR A 131 -1.05 -10.75 -20.30
N MET A 132 -1.97 -10.85 -19.35
CA MET A 132 -1.76 -10.56 -17.94
C MET A 132 -1.95 -11.85 -17.15
N THR A 133 -1.01 -12.17 -16.27
CA THR A 133 -1.02 -13.40 -15.48
C THR A 133 -0.75 -13.09 -14.03
N VAL A 134 -1.70 -13.41 -13.16
CA VAL A 134 -1.51 -13.37 -11.72
C VAL A 134 -0.84 -14.68 -11.31
N GLN A 135 0.38 -14.59 -10.78
CA GLN A 135 1.25 -15.74 -10.48
C GLN A 135 1.05 -16.27 -9.07
N SER A 136 0.89 -15.38 -8.10
CA SER A 136 0.69 -15.73 -6.70
C SER A 136 -0.03 -14.60 -5.97
N ALA A 137 -0.63 -14.95 -4.83
CA ALA A 137 -1.23 -14.05 -3.88
C ALA A 137 -0.68 -14.34 -2.48
N ARG A 138 -0.27 -13.29 -1.76
CA ARG A 138 0.29 -13.43 -0.41
C ARG A 138 -0.10 -12.25 0.46
N TYR A 139 -0.34 -12.50 1.75
CA TYR A 139 -0.59 -11.44 2.73
C TYR A 139 0.72 -10.99 3.35
N SER A 140 1.00 -9.69 3.32
CA SER A 140 2.20 -9.11 3.92
C SER A 140 1.99 -7.64 4.25
N GLY A 141 2.44 -7.19 5.42
CA GLY A 141 2.45 -5.77 5.77
C GLY A 141 1.07 -5.12 5.91
N GLY A 142 0.01 -5.91 6.12
CA GLY A 142 -1.37 -5.40 6.16
C GLY A 142 -2.06 -5.36 4.79
N ASP A 143 -1.38 -5.78 3.73
CA ASP A 143 -1.90 -5.80 2.36
C ASP A 143 -1.90 -7.23 1.79
N LEU A 144 -2.79 -7.47 0.83
CA LEU A 144 -2.71 -8.57 -0.10
C LEU A 144 -1.84 -8.16 -1.28
N LEU A 145 -0.72 -8.86 -1.46
CA LEU A 145 0.21 -8.66 -2.57
C LEU A 145 -0.04 -9.73 -3.63
N LEU A 146 -0.42 -9.29 -4.82
CA LEU A 146 -0.58 -10.12 -6.01
C LEU A 146 0.62 -9.93 -6.91
N LYS A 147 1.34 -11.00 -7.22
CA LYS A 147 2.44 -10.96 -8.20
C LYS A 147 1.85 -11.09 -9.59
N VAL A 148 2.01 -10.07 -10.43
CA VAL A 148 1.43 -10.01 -11.77
C VAL A 148 2.55 -9.96 -12.82
N LYS A 149 2.41 -10.77 -13.85
CA LYS A 149 3.27 -10.78 -15.03
C LYS A 149 2.47 -10.33 -16.25
N MET A 150 3.02 -9.40 -17.02
CA MET A 150 2.42 -8.92 -18.26
C MET A 150 3.37 -9.11 -19.44
N GLN A 151 2.80 -9.44 -20.60
CA GLN A 151 3.56 -9.56 -21.84
C GLN A 151 2.70 -9.16 -23.04
N ASN A 152 3.29 -8.39 -23.96
CA ASN A 152 2.66 -8.04 -25.23
C ASN A 152 3.30 -8.83 -26.37
N LYS A 153 2.54 -9.78 -26.94
CA LYS A 153 2.86 -10.51 -28.18
C LYS A 153 1.98 -10.05 -29.35
N GLY A 154 1.32 -8.91 -29.20
CA GLY A 154 0.49 -8.28 -30.22
C GLY A 154 1.32 -7.61 -31.30
N LYS A 155 0.65 -6.87 -32.18
CA LYS A 155 1.27 -6.15 -33.31
C LYS A 155 1.64 -4.72 -32.96
N ASP A 156 0.93 -4.13 -32.00
CA ASP A 156 1.04 -2.72 -31.62
C ASP A 156 1.52 -2.58 -30.17
N SER A 157 2.20 -1.47 -29.88
CA SER A 157 2.58 -1.12 -28.50
C SER A 157 1.32 -0.74 -27.74
N VAL A 158 1.20 -1.20 -26.50
CA VAL A 158 0.00 -0.95 -25.68
C VAL A 158 0.41 -0.23 -24.42
N ARG A 159 -0.26 0.89 -24.16
CA ARG A 159 -0.05 1.69 -22.96
C ARG A 159 -1.19 1.48 -21.98
N PHE A 160 -0.85 1.37 -20.70
CA PHE A 160 -1.78 1.19 -19.60
C PHE A 160 -1.68 2.35 -18.62
N LEU A 161 -2.82 2.72 -18.05
CA LEU A 161 -2.88 3.57 -16.87
C LEU A 161 -3.37 2.74 -15.70
N TYR A 162 -2.51 2.54 -14.70
CA TYR A 162 -2.85 1.74 -13.52
C TYR A 162 -3.90 2.39 -12.61
N SER A 163 -4.16 3.69 -12.79
CA SER A 163 -5.33 4.34 -12.21
C SER A 163 -6.66 3.80 -12.73
N PHE A 164 -6.66 3.10 -13.86
CA PHE A 164 -7.82 2.40 -14.42
C PHE A 164 -7.80 0.89 -14.16
N LEU A 165 -6.90 0.44 -13.27
CA LEU A 165 -7.01 -0.91 -12.74
C LEU A 165 -8.24 -0.96 -11.83
N ASP A 166 -9.29 -1.59 -12.32
CA ASP A 166 -10.49 -1.84 -11.55
C ASP A 166 -10.33 -3.18 -10.83
N VAL A 167 -10.45 -3.16 -9.52
CA VAL A 167 -10.40 -4.36 -8.69
C VAL A 167 -11.77 -4.49 -8.05
N THR A 168 -12.46 -5.59 -8.30
CA THR A 168 -13.82 -5.83 -7.79
C THR A 168 -13.86 -7.09 -6.96
N ASP A 169 -14.62 -7.08 -5.87
CA ASP A 169 -14.90 -8.28 -5.09
C ASP A 169 -16.04 -9.13 -5.68
N ASP A 170 -16.30 -10.28 -5.07
CA ASP A 170 -17.39 -11.19 -5.42
C ASP A 170 -18.80 -10.60 -5.18
N LYS A 171 -18.89 -9.47 -4.48
CA LYS A 171 -20.12 -8.71 -4.23
C LYS A 171 -20.27 -7.51 -5.19
N GLY A 172 -19.32 -7.32 -6.10
CA GLY A 172 -19.30 -6.22 -7.07
C GLY A 172 -18.87 -4.87 -6.51
N ARG A 173 -18.27 -4.83 -5.31
CA ARG A 173 -17.68 -3.61 -4.74
C ARG A 173 -16.30 -3.38 -5.34
N THR A 174 -16.04 -2.17 -5.80
CA THR A 174 -14.70 -1.76 -6.21
C THR A 174 -13.80 -1.59 -4.99
N LEU A 175 -12.61 -2.16 -5.06
CA LEU A 175 -11.57 -2.13 -4.05
C LEU A 175 -10.43 -1.23 -4.52
N SER A 176 -9.84 -0.48 -3.60
CA SER A 176 -8.63 0.29 -3.89
C SER A 176 -7.43 -0.64 -4.02
N ALA A 177 -6.61 -0.42 -5.04
CA ALA A 177 -5.37 -1.13 -5.26
C ALA A 177 -4.26 -0.18 -5.71
N SER A 178 -3.01 -0.54 -5.41
CA SER A 178 -1.83 0.13 -5.94
C SER A 178 -0.97 -0.86 -6.74
N THR A 179 -0.24 -0.36 -7.72
CA THR A 179 0.63 -1.18 -8.56
C THR A 179 2.06 -0.71 -8.47
N GLU A 180 3.01 -1.63 -8.36
CA GLU A 180 4.44 -1.35 -8.31
C GLU A 180 5.20 -2.23 -9.32
N GLY A 181 6.16 -1.64 -10.04
CA GLY A 181 7.06 -2.37 -10.94
C GLY A 181 6.48 -2.76 -12.31
N LEU A 182 5.20 -2.49 -12.59
CA LEU A 182 4.62 -2.70 -13.92
C LEU A 182 4.88 -1.48 -14.83
N PRO A 183 5.34 -1.66 -16.08
CA PRO A 183 5.65 -0.55 -16.98
C PRO A 183 4.38 0.09 -17.54
N THR A 184 4.34 1.41 -17.71
CA THR A 184 3.17 2.09 -18.30
C THR A 184 2.96 1.75 -19.78
N GLU A 185 3.98 1.28 -20.48
CA GLU A 185 3.92 0.86 -21.87
C GLU A 185 4.54 -0.52 -22.06
N LEU A 186 3.82 -1.39 -22.77
CA LEU A 186 4.27 -2.72 -23.16
C LEU A 186 4.64 -2.73 -24.65
N PRO A 187 5.94 -2.79 -24.98
CA PRO A 187 6.39 -2.81 -26.37
C PRO A 187 5.95 -4.09 -27.09
N VAL A 188 5.80 -3.98 -28.40
CA VAL A 188 5.50 -5.09 -29.32
C VAL A 188 6.53 -6.20 -29.19
N ASN A 189 6.08 -7.44 -29.01
CA ASN A 189 6.94 -8.62 -28.86
C ASN A 189 8.03 -8.46 -27.79
N GLY A 190 7.74 -7.67 -26.75
CA GLY A 190 8.65 -7.40 -25.66
C GLY A 190 8.85 -8.58 -24.70
N PRO A 191 9.83 -8.45 -23.78
CA PRO A 191 9.97 -9.40 -22.68
C PRO A 191 8.74 -9.34 -21.75
N ALA A 192 8.58 -10.37 -20.93
CA ALA A 192 7.55 -10.36 -19.90
C ALA A 192 8.01 -9.50 -18.70
N PHE A 193 7.19 -8.53 -18.32
CA PHE A 193 7.42 -7.68 -17.16
C PHE A 193 6.68 -8.22 -15.95
N SER A 194 7.26 -8.08 -14.76
CA SER A 194 6.64 -8.52 -13.51
C SER A 194 6.54 -7.35 -12.56
N GLY A 195 5.42 -7.26 -11.85
CA GLY A 195 5.19 -6.28 -10.81
C GLY A 195 4.20 -6.82 -9.78
N THR A 196 3.81 -5.94 -8.87
CA THR A 196 2.97 -6.30 -7.73
C THR A 196 1.75 -5.41 -7.70
N VAL A 197 0.58 -5.99 -7.44
CA VAL A 197 -0.65 -5.25 -7.10
C VAL A 197 -0.90 -5.43 -5.61
N SER A 198 -0.98 -4.32 -4.87
CA SER A 198 -1.25 -4.31 -3.43
C SER A 198 -2.69 -3.88 -3.17
N ILE A 199 -3.41 -4.64 -2.36
CA ILE A 199 -4.78 -4.36 -1.93
C ILE A 199 -4.83 -4.35 -0.40
N PRO A 200 -5.21 -3.25 0.26
CA PRO A 200 -5.30 -3.19 1.71
C PRO A 200 -6.24 -4.26 2.28
N THR A 201 -5.78 -5.01 3.28
CA THR A 201 -6.59 -6.12 3.82
C THR A 201 -7.85 -5.66 4.53
N ALA A 202 -7.91 -4.41 5.00
CA ALA A 202 -9.12 -3.79 5.54
C ALA A 202 -10.26 -3.72 4.52
N LEU A 203 -9.97 -3.81 3.22
CA LEU A 203 -10.97 -3.85 2.15
C LEU A 203 -11.38 -5.28 1.76
N LEU A 204 -10.71 -6.30 2.32
CA LEU A 204 -10.89 -7.71 1.98
C LEU A 204 -11.65 -8.50 3.06
N ASP A 205 -12.29 -7.81 4.00
CA ASP A 205 -13.13 -8.45 5.01
C ASP A 205 -14.33 -9.15 4.35
N ASP A 206 -14.46 -10.46 4.62
CA ASP A 206 -15.50 -11.33 4.05
C ASP A 206 -15.53 -11.32 2.50
N VAL A 207 -14.34 -11.26 1.88
CA VAL A 207 -14.15 -11.40 0.43
C VAL A 207 -13.41 -12.70 0.16
N LYS A 208 -13.97 -13.56 -0.70
CA LYS A 208 -13.34 -14.85 -1.07
C LYS A 208 -12.61 -14.79 -2.39
N LYS A 209 -13.11 -13.97 -3.32
CA LYS A 209 -12.60 -13.84 -4.68
C LYS A 209 -12.60 -12.38 -5.09
N ILE A 210 -11.62 -12.04 -5.92
CA ILE A 210 -11.56 -10.74 -6.59
C ILE A 210 -11.42 -10.93 -8.09
N SER A 211 -11.71 -9.86 -8.82
CA SER A 211 -11.46 -9.74 -10.25
C SER A 211 -10.65 -8.49 -10.52
N LEU A 212 -9.69 -8.57 -11.42
CA LEU A 212 -8.89 -7.44 -11.90
C LEU A 212 -9.28 -7.15 -13.35
N ALA A 213 -9.63 -5.91 -13.65
CA ALA A 213 -9.86 -5.44 -15.00
C ALA A 213 -8.93 -4.27 -15.32
N LEU A 214 -8.19 -4.37 -16.42
CA LEU A 214 -7.27 -3.33 -16.89
C LEU A 214 -7.54 -3.04 -18.36
N THR A 215 -7.68 -1.76 -18.69
CA THR A 215 -7.97 -1.31 -20.05
C THR A 215 -6.79 -0.47 -20.59
N ASP A 216 -6.54 -0.55 -21.88
CA ASP A 216 -5.52 0.27 -22.54
C ASP A 216 -5.89 1.77 -22.61
N TYR A 217 -4.87 2.61 -22.77
CA TYR A 217 -5.01 4.06 -22.86
C TYR A 217 -4.19 4.65 -24.01
N PRO A 218 -4.78 5.51 -24.86
CA PRO A 218 -6.06 6.19 -24.68
C PRO A 218 -7.24 5.56 -25.41
N ALA A 219 -7.01 4.52 -26.23
CA ALA A 219 -7.99 4.01 -27.17
C ALA A 219 -9.12 3.19 -26.49
N GLN A 220 -8.85 2.59 -25.33
CA GLN A 220 -9.82 1.79 -24.55
C GLN A 220 -10.48 0.65 -25.32
N GLN A 221 -9.73 0.00 -26.22
CA GLN A 221 -10.21 -1.10 -27.05
C GLN A 221 -9.81 -2.48 -26.52
N LEU A 222 -8.70 -2.55 -25.78
CA LEU A 222 -8.12 -3.75 -25.21
C LEU A 222 -8.44 -3.78 -23.72
N LYS A 223 -9.26 -4.75 -23.33
CA LYS A 223 -9.60 -5.03 -21.94
C LYS A 223 -9.05 -6.38 -21.50
N LEU A 224 -8.28 -6.38 -20.42
CA LEU A 224 -7.75 -7.56 -19.75
C LEU A 224 -8.55 -7.80 -18.48
N GLU A 225 -9.24 -8.93 -18.40
CA GLU A 225 -10.05 -9.29 -17.22
C GLU A 225 -9.57 -10.62 -16.65
N ALA A 226 -9.01 -10.57 -15.43
CA ALA A 226 -8.63 -11.74 -14.66
C ALA A 226 -9.63 -11.93 -13.52
N SER A 227 -10.55 -12.88 -13.66
CA SER A 227 -11.62 -13.13 -12.69
C SER A 227 -11.32 -14.31 -11.78
N ASN A 228 -12.07 -14.42 -10.68
CA ASN A 228 -12.03 -15.54 -9.74
C ASN A 228 -10.68 -15.77 -9.07
N ILE A 229 -9.93 -14.70 -8.79
CA ILE A 229 -8.65 -14.80 -8.07
C ILE A 229 -8.97 -15.07 -6.60
N PRO A 230 -8.53 -16.21 -6.04
CA PRO A 230 -8.85 -16.57 -4.66
C PRO A 230 -8.05 -15.71 -3.69
N VAL A 231 -8.75 -15.17 -2.69
CA VAL A 231 -8.21 -14.31 -1.62
C VAL A 231 -8.76 -14.72 -0.25
N GLU A 232 -9.11 -15.98 -0.09
CA GLU A 232 -9.53 -16.53 1.19
C GLU A 232 -8.28 -16.73 2.08
N ARG A 233 -8.37 -16.30 3.34
CA ARG A 233 -7.29 -16.44 4.34
C ARG A 233 -7.25 -17.83 4.96
#